data_AF-A0AAW7JVE7-F1
#
_entry.id   AF-A0AAW7JVE7-F1
#
_cell.length_a   1.000
_cell.length_b   1.000
_cell.length_c   1.000
_cell.angle_alpha   90.00
_cell.angle_beta   90.00
_cell.angle_gamma   90.00
#
_symmetry.space_group_name_H-M   'P 1'
#
loop_
_entity.id
_entity.type
_entity.pdbx_description
1 polymer ?
#
loop_
_entity_poly.entity_id
_entity_poly.type
_entity_poly.pdbx_seq_one_letter_code
_entity_poly.pdbx_strand_id
1 'polypeptide(L)'
;MIFKRKKAPLSLLSLGLAIVLSGCSYHKQIPPLFKSQESLTRAEIIKQLQCNDAKDNTAGSLLPVALYQQMNQCAEQGNYRSATLLFSLAGTYTWYDASRIDTDSARNKHVQLLGESFGRLAPERREYLWRNIQSVLGDRQQLDTVCRMVRLIGPPAYQPNYMAGGEGKMMPDFSALPRWDGALQNYLHCPMD
;
A
#
# COMPACT_ATOMS: atom_id res chain seq x y z
N MET A 1 -38.90 -26.28 -64.87
CA MET A 1 -39.07 -25.41 -66.06
C MET A 1 -39.89 -24.19 -65.62
N ILE A 2 -39.23 -23.13 -65.20
CA ILE A 2 -39.00 -21.87 -65.96
C ILE A 2 -40.31 -21.21 -66.40
N PHE A 3 -40.69 -20.12 -65.74
CA PHE A 3 -41.08 -18.90 -66.46
C PHE A 3 -40.60 -17.64 -65.72
N LYS A 4 -40.00 -16.76 -66.52
CA LYS A 4 -39.21 -15.59 -66.13
C LYS A 4 -40.07 -14.36 -65.81
N ARG A 5 -39.60 -13.62 -64.78
CA ARG A 5 -39.51 -12.16 -64.58
C ARG A 5 -40.33 -11.22 -65.50
N LYS A 6 -40.96 -10.22 -64.89
CA LYS A 6 -40.54 -8.79 -64.89
C LYS A 6 -41.57 -7.89 -64.21
N LYS A 7 -41.10 -6.94 -63.38
CA LYS A 7 -41.41 -5.49 -63.41
C LYS A 7 -40.60 -4.76 -62.30
N ALA A 8 -40.04 -3.60 -62.65
CA ALA A 8 -39.22 -2.68 -61.84
C ALA A 8 -40.15 -1.62 -61.16
N PRO A 9 -39.71 -0.44 -60.65
CA PRO A 9 -38.43 0.06 -60.09
C PRO A 9 -38.62 0.87 -58.75
N LEU A 10 -37.51 1.43 -58.24
CA LEU A 10 -37.38 2.77 -57.59
C LEU A 10 -37.66 2.99 -56.08
N SER A 11 -36.63 3.56 -55.41
CA SER A 11 -36.66 4.55 -54.30
C SER A 11 -37.22 4.12 -52.93
N LEU A 12 -36.81 4.64 -51.76
CA LEU A 12 -35.85 5.65 -51.30
C LEU A 12 -35.68 5.41 -49.77
N LEU A 13 -34.49 5.70 -49.24
CA LEU A 13 -34.21 6.18 -47.87
C LEU A 13 -35.02 5.62 -46.68
N SER A 14 -34.38 4.78 -45.86
CA SER A 14 -34.67 4.73 -44.41
C SER A 14 -33.41 5.10 -43.63
N LEU A 15 -33.50 6.27 -43.00
CA LEU A 15 -32.53 6.86 -42.07
C LEU A 15 -32.08 5.84 -41.02
N GLY A 16 -30.77 5.62 -40.95
CA GLY A 16 -30.13 5.10 -39.75
C GLY A 16 -30.19 6.18 -38.66
N LEU A 17 -30.84 5.88 -37.54
CA LEU A 17 -30.70 6.63 -36.30
C LEU A 17 -30.11 5.69 -35.24
N ALA A 18 -28.79 5.48 -35.32
CA ALA A 18 -28.06 4.83 -34.24
C ALA A 18 -27.85 5.87 -33.13
N ILE A 19 -28.71 5.81 -32.10
CA ILE A 19 -28.53 6.58 -30.87
C ILE A 19 -27.36 5.95 -30.13
N VAL A 20 -26.16 6.50 -30.31
CA VAL A 20 -25.00 6.19 -29.49
C VAL A 20 -25.23 6.85 -28.13
N LEU A 21 -25.71 6.06 -27.16
CA LEU A 21 -25.71 6.44 -25.75
C LEU A 21 -24.25 6.49 -25.28
N SER A 22 -23.60 7.63 -25.49
CA SER A 22 -22.33 7.96 -24.85
C SER A 22 -22.58 8.22 -23.36
N GLY A 23 -22.62 7.13 -22.58
CA GLY A 23 -22.56 7.19 -21.13
C GLY A 23 -21.20 7.74 -20.72
N CYS A 24 -21.17 9.00 -20.29
CA CYS A 24 -20.01 9.53 -19.58
C CYS A 24 -19.96 8.83 -18.21
N SER A 25 -19.19 7.76 -18.09
CA SER A 25 -18.79 7.24 -16.79
C SER A 25 -18.00 8.34 -16.09
N TYR A 26 -18.66 9.07 -15.20
CA TYR A 26 -18.05 10.02 -14.27
C TYR A 26 -17.19 9.22 -13.28
N HIS A 27 -16.01 8.79 -13.72
CA HIS A 27 -14.99 8.26 -12.83
C HIS A 27 -14.50 9.44 -12.00
N LYS A 28 -15.08 9.65 -10.81
CA LYS A 28 -14.56 10.61 -9.84
C LYS A 28 -13.13 10.18 -9.50
N GLN A 29 -12.15 10.76 -10.19
CA GLN A 29 -10.75 10.66 -9.83
C GLN A 29 -10.62 11.20 -8.40
N ILE A 30 -10.46 10.29 -7.44
CA ILE A 30 -10.03 10.66 -6.09
C ILE A 30 -8.62 11.25 -6.28
N PRO A 31 -8.37 12.50 -5.88
CA PRO A 31 -7.06 13.11 -6.05
C PRO A 31 -6.00 12.24 -5.34
N PRO A 32 -4.80 12.12 -5.91
CA PRO A 32 -3.77 11.27 -5.34
C PRO A 32 -3.42 11.73 -3.92
N LEU A 33 -3.50 10.79 -2.99
CA LEU A 33 -3.25 11.00 -1.56
C LEU A 33 -1.80 11.41 -1.29
N PHE A 34 -0.87 10.87 -2.07
CA PHE A 34 0.53 11.29 -2.11
C PHE A 34 0.77 12.01 -3.44
N LYS A 35 1.18 13.27 -3.35
CA LYS A 35 1.61 14.01 -4.54
C LYS A 35 2.85 13.32 -5.10
N SER A 36 2.93 13.17 -6.44
CA SER A 36 4.17 12.80 -7.12
C SER A 36 5.18 13.92 -6.90
N GLN A 37 6.02 13.79 -5.87
CA GLN A 37 7.00 14.80 -5.52
C GLN A 37 8.38 14.33 -5.96
N GLU A 38 8.98 15.06 -6.90
CA GLU A 38 10.43 15.06 -7.08
C GLU A 38 11.09 15.59 -5.79
N SER A 39 12.05 14.82 -5.27
CA SER A 39 12.98 15.18 -4.18
C SER A 39 12.43 15.38 -2.75
N LEU A 40 11.55 14.51 -2.25
CA LEU A 40 11.32 14.46 -0.80
C LEU A 40 12.59 13.96 -0.08
N THR A 41 13.11 14.75 0.86
CA THR A 41 14.19 14.37 1.75
C THR A 41 13.71 13.35 2.78
N ARG A 42 14.65 12.56 3.33
CA ARG A 42 14.35 11.62 4.42
C ARG A 42 13.65 12.29 5.61
N ALA A 43 14.05 13.52 5.95
CA ALA A 43 13.46 14.29 7.03
C ALA A 43 11.99 14.67 6.76
N GLU A 44 11.65 15.05 5.52
CA GLU A 44 10.28 15.36 5.14
C GLU A 44 9.38 14.13 5.15
N ILE A 45 9.90 12.97 4.76
CA ILE A 45 9.16 11.70 4.85
C ILE A 45 8.90 11.34 6.31
N ILE A 46 9.90 11.51 7.18
CA ILE A 46 9.74 11.27 8.62
C ILE A 46 8.61 12.12 9.20
N LYS A 47 8.49 13.39 8.79
CA LYS A 47 7.35 14.24 9.18
C LYS A 47 6.01 13.70 8.70
N GLN A 48 5.96 13.00 7.56
CA GLN A 48 4.72 12.38 7.06
C GLN A 48 4.31 11.14 7.85
N LEU A 49 5.20 10.54 8.65
CA LEU A 49 4.87 9.46 9.58
C LEU A 49 4.17 9.97 10.85
N GLN A 50 4.04 11.29 11.02
CA GLN A 50 3.35 11.87 12.17
C GLN A 50 1.87 12.09 11.84
N CYS A 51 1.01 11.72 12.77
CA CYS A 51 -0.33 12.29 12.88
C CYS A 51 -0.16 13.71 13.44
N ASN A 52 -0.95 14.69 13.00
CA ASN A 52 -0.90 16.13 13.35
C ASN A 52 0.09 16.54 14.46
N ASP A 53 1.05 17.43 14.17
CA ASP A 53 2.01 18.05 15.10
C ASP A 53 2.62 17.12 16.19
N ALA A 54 2.73 15.82 15.94
CA ALA A 54 3.36 14.91 16.88
C ALA A 54 4.87 15.17 16.98
N LYS A 55 5.43 14.96 18.18
CA LYS A 55 6.87 15.10 18.44
C LYS A 55 7.70 14.15 17.57
N ASP A 56 8.92 14.60 17.31
CA ASP A 56 9.91 14.02 16.41
C ASP A 56 10.02 12.48 16.52
N ASN A 57 9.80 11.78 15.41
CA ASN A 57 9.90 10.33 15.32
C ASN A 57 11.16 9.95 14.55
N THR A 58 12.16 9.37 15.19
CA THR A 58 13.27 8.73 14.47
C THR A 58 12.82 7.36 13.93
N ALA A 59 12.19 7.36 12.75
CA ALA A 59 11.54 6.20 12.12
C ALA A 59 12.40 4.91 12.08
N GLY A 60 13.73 5.04 11.96
CA GLY A 60 14.66 3.89 11.90
C GLY A 60 14.95 3.19 13.23
N SER A 61 14.46 3.73 14.36
CA SER A 61 14.62 3.15 15.70
C SER A 61 13.31 2.63 16.30
N LEU A 62 12.18 2.87 15.64
CA LEU A 62 10.87 2.46 16.15
C LEU A 62 10.60 0.98 15.82
N LEU A 63 10.26 0.21 16.85
CA LEU A 63 9.76 -1.15 16.68
C LEU A 63 8.41 -1.14 15.95
N PRO A 64 8.04 -2.21 15.21
CA PRO A 64 6.83 -2.15 14.40
C PRO A 64 5.54 -2.05 15.21
N VAL A 65 5.54 -2.54 16.46
CA VAL A 65 4.41 -2.32 17.38
C VAL A 65 4.17 -0.83 17.64
N ALA A 66 5.23 -0.02 17.75
CA ALA A 66 5.11 1.43 17.92
C ALA A 66 4.63 2.11 16.64
N LEU A 67 5.10 1.66 15.47
CA LEU A 67 4.62 2.16 14.18
C LEU A 67 3.13 1.84 13.96
N TYR A 68 2.68 0.64 14.33
CA TYR A 68 1.27 0.26 14.30
C TYR A 68 0.41 1.04 15.31
N GLN A 69 0.94 1.35 16.50
CA GLN A 69 0.26 2.24 17.44
C GLN A 69 0.06 3.64 16.85
N GLN A 70 1.08 4.20 16.21
CA GLN A 70 0.96 5.50 15.52
C GLN A 70 0.00 5.42 14.33
N MET A 71 0.01 4.32 13.56
CA MET A 71 -0.95 4.09 12.49
C MET A 71 -2.38 4.20 13.02
N ASN A 72 -2.66 3.53 14.15
CA ASN A 72 -3.96 3.56 14.77
C ASN A 72 -4.34 4.97 15.23
N GLN A 73 -3.42 5.72 15.84
CA GLN A 73 -3.64 7.11 16.23
C GLN A 73 -4.01 7.99 15.02
N CYS A 74 -3.30 7.83 13.90
CA CYS A 74 -3.57 8.57 12.68
C CYS A 74 -4.94 8.22 12.10
N ALA A 75 -5.32 6.94 12.12
CA ALA A 75 -6.63 6.49 11.66
C ALA A 75 -7.77 7.07 12.51
N GLU A 76 -7.63 7.09 13.84
CA GLU A 76 -8.61 7.70 14.74
C GLU A 76 -8.79 9.21 14.49
N GLN A 77 -7.71 9.89 14.11
CA GLN A 77 -7.74 11.31 13.72
C GLN A 77 -8.21 11.54 12.28
N GLY A 78 -8.52 10.49 11.52
CA GLY A 78 -8.88 10.58 10.10
C GLY A 78 -7.71 10.93 9.17
N ASN A 79 -6.47 10.96 9.67
CA ASN A 79 -5.26 11.12 8.86
C ASN A 79 -4.86 9.78 8.24
N TYR A 80 -5.66 9.32 7.27
CA TYR A 80 -5.42 8.04 6.62
C TYR A 80 -4.17 8.04 5.73
N ARG A 81 -3.69 9.21 5.28
CA ARG A 81 -2.42 9.34 4.54
C ARG A 81 -1.24 8.88 5.39
N SER A 82 -1.06 9.48 6.56
CA SER A 82 0.01 9.09 7.47
C SER A 82 -0.18 7.67 7.99
N ALA A 83 -1.43 7.26 8.26
CA ALA A 83 -1.73 5.88 8.65
C ALA A 83 -1.32 4.87 7.57
N THR A 84 -1.56 5.13 6.28
CA THR A 84 -1.14 4.26 5.19
C THR A 84 0.38 4.18 5.07
N LEU A 85 1.10 5.29 5.22
CA LEU A 85 2.57 5.26 5.20
C LEU A 85 3.14 4.48 6.41
N LEU A 86 2.55 4.65 7.59
CA LEU A 86 2.91 3.90 8.81
C LEU A 86 2.60 2.40 8.67
N PHE A 87 1.45 2.05 8.09
CA PHE A 87 1.11 0.66 7.72
C PHE A 87 2.19 0.05 6.85
N SER A 88 2.56 0.76 5.77
CA SER A 88 3.56 0.29 4.81
C SER A 88 4.92 0.09 5.47
N LEU A 89 5.37 1.03 6.31
CA LEU A 89 6.63 0.92 7.02
C LEU A 89 6.62 -0.21 8.06
N ALA A 90 5.60 -0.26 8.93
CA ALA A 90 5.48 -1.27 9.98
C ALA A 90 5.42 -2.69 9.42
N GLY A 91 4.66 -2.88 8.35
CA GLY A 91 4.55 -4.16 7.68
C GLY A 91 5.85 -4.58 6.98
N THR A 92 6.55 -3.64 6.33
CA THR A 92 7.85 -3.92 5.73
C THR A 92 8.89 -4.29 6.80
N TYR A 93 8.91 -3.58 7.93
CA TYR A 93 9.82 -3.88 9.05
C TYR A 93 9.52 -5.24 9.66
N THR A 94 8.25 -5.55 9.95
CA THR A 94 7.89 -6.88 10.48
C THR A 94 8.18 -8.00 9.50
N TRP A 95 7.97 -7.82 8.19
CA TRP A 95 8.36 -8.82 7.19
C TRP A 95 9.88 -9.01 7.19
N TYR A 96 10.63 -7.92 7.11
CA TYR A 96 12.09 -7.93 7.10
C TYR A 96 12.66 -8.64 8.33
N ASP A 97 12.13 -8.31 9.51
CA ASP A 97 12.53 -8.91 10.78
C ASP A 97 12.13 -10.39 10.89
N ALA A 98 10.97 -10.78 10.35
CA ALA A 98 10.61 -12.19 10.26
C ALA A 98 11.59 -12.96 9.37
N SER A 99 12.05 -12.36 8.27
CA SER A 99 13.03 -12.98 7.37
C SER A 99 14.44 -13.09 7.95
N ARG A 100 14.78 -12.24 8.94
CA ARG A 100 16.06 -12.29 9.67
C ARG A 100 16.17 -13.47 10.61
N ILE A 101 15.03 -13.88 11.16
CA ILE A 101 14.90 -15.01 12.08
C ILE A 101 14.55 -16.30 11.33
N ASP A 102 13.76 -16.19 10.26
CA ASP A 102 13.40 -17.26 9.32
C ASP A 102 12.73 -18.48 9.97
N THR A 103 11.91 -18.24 10.99
CA THR A 103 11.08 -19.27 11.65
C THR A 103 9.60 -19.04 11.39
N ASP A 104 8.80 -20.11 11.44
CA ASP A 104 7.33 -20.00 11.35
C ASP A 104 6.75 -19.13 12.45
N SER A 105 7.32 -19.16 13.65
CA SER A 105 6.94 -18.28 14.75
C SER A 105 7.12 -16.80 14.39
N ALA A 106 8.25 -16.44 13.75
CA ALA A 106 8.50 -15.08 13.32
C ALA A 106 7.55 -14.63 12.19
N ARG A 107 7.23 -15.52 11.23
CA ARG A 107 6.23 -15.25 10.18
C ARG A 107 4.83 -15.06 10.78
N ASN A 108 4.44 -15.91 11.73
CA ASN A 108 3.17 -15.80 12.44
C ASN A 108 3.11 -14.50 13.26
N LYS A 109 4.24 -14.05 13.82
CA LYS A 109 4.31 -12.79 14.57
C LYS A 109 4.00 -11.57 13.69
N HIS A 110 4.43 -11.56 12.43
CA HIS A 110 4.05 -10.53 11.46
C HIS A 110 2.53 -10.47 11.28
N VAL A 111 1.89 -11.61 11.01
CA VAL A 111 0.42 -11.70 10.83
C VAL A 111 -0.32 -11.30 12.11
N GLN A 112 0.16 -11.77 13.27
CA GLN A 112 -0.41 -11.45 14.57
C GLN A 112 -0.38 -9.94 14.85
N LEU A 113 0.76 -9.29 14.71
CA LEU A 113 0.90 -7.85 15.00
C LEU A 113 -0.02 -7.00 14.13
N LEU A 114 -0.12 -7.35 12.84
CA LEU A 114 -1.03 -6.67 11.94
C LEU A 114 -2.49 -6.85 12.35
N GLY A 115 -2.90 -8.10 12.63
CA GLY A 115 -4.26 -8.43 13.06
C GLY A 115 -4.64 -7.74 14.38
N GLU A 116 -3.75 -7.77 15.37
CA GLU A 116 -3.93 -7.07 16.65
C GLU A 116 -4.03 -5.55 16.47
N SER A 117 -3.23 -4.96 15.57
CA SER A 117 -3.31 -3.53 15.29
C SER A 117 -4.66 -3.15 14.72
N PHE A 118 -5.14 -3.86 13.70
CA PHE A 118 -6.46 -3.62 13.11
C PHE A 118 -7.60 -3.91 14.10
N GLY A 119 -7.45 -4.92 14.94
CA GLY A 119 -8.44 -5.29 15.97
C GLY A 119 -8.67 -4.20 17.01
N ARG A 120 -7.71 -3.29 17.24
CA ARG A 120 -7.82 -2.17 18.18
C ARG A 120 -8.60 -0.97 17.65
N LEU A 121 -8.83 -0.88 16.34
CA LEU A 121 -9.58 0.22 15.73
C LEU A 121 -11.09 -0.02 15.83
N ALA A 122 -11.86 1.06 16.00
CA ALA A 122 -13.30 1.00 15.83
C ALA A 122 -13.66 0.46 14.42
N PRO A 123 -14.75 -0.32 14.26
CA PRO A 123 -15.07 -0.97 12.98
C PRO A 123 -15.08 -0.02 11.78
N GLU A 124 -15.68 1.16 11.94
CA GLU A 124 -15.73 2.20 10.92
C GLU A 124 -14.32 2.70 10.55
N ARG A 125 -13.49 3.04 11.55
CA ARG A 125 -12.10 3.50 11.34
C ARG A 125 -11.25 2.46 10.65
N ARG A 126 -11.41 1.20 11.06
CA ARG A 126 -10.74 0.05 10.44
C ARG A 126 -11.11 -0.08 8.97
N GLU A 127 -12.39 0.02 8.65
CA GLU A 127 -12.89 -0.09 7.27
C GLU A 127 -12.39 1.07 6.40
N TYR A 128 -12.43 2.31 6.90
CA TYR A 128 -11.88 3.46 6.18
C TYR A 128 -10.38 3.35 5.95
N LEU A 129 -9.61 2.96 6.98
CA LEU A 129 -8.18 2.74 6.85
C LEU A 129 -7.88 1.67 5.79
N TRP A 130 -8.58 0.53 5.85
CA TRP A 130 -8.39 -0.56 4.90
C TRP A 130 -8.68 -0.14 3.46
N ARG A 131 -9.81 0.55 3.23
CA ARG A 131 -10.12 1.12 1.91
C ARG A 131 -9.04 2.08 1.43
N ASN A 132 -8.52 2.93 2.31
CA ASN A 132 -7.47 3.88 1.94
C ASN A 132 -6.17 3.16 1.56
N ILE A 133 -5.76 2.15 2.34
CA ILE A 133 -4.61 1.29 2.02
C ILE A 133 -4.79 0.64 0.66
N GLN A 134 -5.94 0.01 0.39
CA GLN A 134 -6.24 -0.61 -0.90
C GLN A 134 -6.20 0.40 -2.05
N SER A 135 -6.76 1.59 -1.86
CA SER A 135 -6.77 2.64 -2.87
C SER A 135 -5.38 3.17 -3.19
N VAL A 136 -4.51 3.33 -2.18
CA VAL A 136 -3.16 3.86 -2.38
C VAL A 136 -2.23 2.79 -2.94
N LEU A 137 -2.20 1.61 -2.32
CA LEU A 137 -1.25 0.56 -2.69
C LEU A 137 -1.71 -0.23 -3.94
N GLY A 138 -2.99 -0.15 -4.30
CA GLY A 138 -3.52 -0.69 -5.56
C GLY A 138 -3.35 0.25 -6.76
N ASP A 139 -3.03 1.53 -6.54
CA ASP A 139 -2.70 2.47 -7.62
C ASP A 139 -1.18 2.46 -7.87
N ARG A 140 -0.77 2.23 -9.12
CA ARG A 140 0.65 2.06 -9.46
C ARG A 140 1.51 3.28 -9.13
N GLN A 141 1.01 4.49 -9.39
CA GLN A 141 1.77 5.72 -9.20
C GLN A 141 1.92 6.06 -7.70
N GLN A 142 0.86 5.80 -6.95
CA GLN A 142 0.83 6.00 -5.50
C GLN A 142 1.67 4.94 -4.78
N LEU A 143 1.57 3.68 -5.17
CA LEU A 143 2.42 2.59 -4.68
C LEU A 143 3.90 2.93 -4.89
N ASP A 144 4.27 3.33 -6.11
CA ASP A 144 5.64 3.73 -6.45
C ASP A 144 6.14 4.90 -5.57
N THR A 145 5.26 5.86 -5.27
CA THR A 145 5.58 6.94 -4.33
C THR A 145 5.81 6.43 -2.90
N VAL A 146 4.95 5.55 -2.39
CA VAL A 146 5.13 4.94 -1.06
C VAL A 146 6.40 4.09 -1.01
N CYS A 147 6.69 3.32 -2.06
CA CYS A 147 7.88 2.50 -2.17
C CYS A 147 9.17 3.32 -2.11
N ARG A 148 9.25 4.43 -2.86
CA ARG A 148 10.38 5.37 -2.75
C ARG A 148 10.52 5.92 -1.33
N MET A 149 9.40 6.25 -0.68
CA MET A 149 9.43 6.79 0.68
C MET A 149 10.00 5.78 1.69
N VAL A 150 9.48 4.54 1.66
CA VAL A 150 9.93 3.46 2.55
C VAL A 150 11.38 3.07 2.24
N ARG A 151 11.78 3.02 0.95
CA ARG A 151 13.17 2.78 0.53
C ARG A 151 14.12 3.85 1.07
N LEU A 152 13.74 5.13 1.06
CA LEU A 152 14.57 6.23 1.58
C LEU A 152 14.74 6.19 3.11
N ILE A 153 13.74 5.66 3.84
CA ILE A 153 13.86 5.40 5.28
C ILE A 153 14.85 4.26 5.54
N GLY A 154 14.79 3.19 4.75
CA GLY A 154 15.71 2.05 4.85
C GLY A 154 15.39 1.09 6.01
N PRO A 155 16.20 0.02 6.15
CA PRO A 155 15.96 -1.03 7.14
C PRO A 155 16.10 -0.52 8.57
N PRO A 156 15.43 -1.18 9.55
CA PRO A 156 15.57 -0.84 10.96
C PRO A 156 16.99 -1.10 11.47
N ALA A 157 17.45 -0.24 12.38
CA ALA A 157 18.78 -0.37 13.00
C ALA A 157 18.81 -1.33 14.21
N TYR A 158 17.65 -1.81 14.68
CA TYR A 158 17.53 -2.67 15.85
C TYR A 158 17.70 -4.17 15.51
N GLN A 159 17.87 -4.97 16.56
CA GLN A 159 17.79 -6.43 16.48
C GLN A 159 16.35 -6.90 16.76
N PRO A 160 15.80 -7.87 16.00
CA PRO A 160 14.39 -8.25 16.05
C PRO A 160 14.09 -9.22 17.19
N ASN A 161 14.58 -8.92 18.40
CA ASN A 161 14.46 -9.81 19.56
C ASN A 161 13.00 -10.11 19.92
N TYR A 162 12.08 -9.20 19.56
CA TYR A 162 10.64 -9.36 19.76
C TYR A 162 10.00 -10.43 18.84
N MET A 163 10.67 -10.85 17.77
CA MET A 163 10.20 -11.91 16.86
C MET A 163 10.52 -13.30 17.38
N ALA A 164 11.63 -13.44 18.10
CA ALA A 164 12.21 -14.74 18.41
C ALA A 164 11.47 -15.51 19.51
N GLY A 165 10.58 -14.87 20.29
CA GLY A 165 9.98 -15.49 21.48
C GLY A 165 11.00 -16.01 22.50
N GLY A 166 12.29 -15.66 22.35
CA GLY A 166 13.42 -16.19 23.10
C GLY A 166 14.28 -17.26 22.39
N GLU A 167 13.83 -17.86 21.28
CA GLU A 167 14.46 -19.06 20.69
C GLU A 167 15.06 -18.87 19.27
N GLY A 168 14.59 -17.88 18.52
CA GLY A 168 15.10 -17.57 17.19
C GLY A 168 16.47 -16.89 17.21
N LYS A 169 17.51 -17.56 16.69
CA LYS A 169 18.80 -16.92 16.40
C LYS A 169 18.72 -16.20 15.05
N MET A 170 19.33 -15.01 14.96
CA MET A 170 19.48 -14.33 13.67
C MET A 170 20.33 -15.19 12.73
N MET A 171 19.98 -15.18 11.44
CA MET A 171 20.78 -15.87 10.43
C MET A 171 22.23 -15.35 10.43
N PRO A 172 23.25 -16.23 10.45
CA PRO A 172 24.66 -15.84 10.53
C PRO A 172 25.17 -15.02 9.33
N ASP A 173 24.57 -15.23 8.15
CA ASP A 173 24.91 -14.55 6.90
C ASP A 173 23.74 -13.66 6.43
N PHE A 174 23.49 -12.59 7.20
CA PHE A 174 22.40 -11.67 6.92
C PHE A 174 22.94 -10.37 6.28
N SER A 175 22.87 -10.28 4.96
CA SER A 175 23.12 -9.03 4.23
C SER A 175 21.86 -8.14 4.27
N ALA A 176 21.96 -6.99 4.94
CA ALA A 176 20.80 -6.13 5.23
C ALA A 176 20.13 -5.57 3.98
N LEU A 177 20.90 -5.10 2.99
CA LEU A 177 20.35 -4.41 1.81
C LEU A 177 19.56 -5.34 0.87
N PRO A 178 20.08 -6.50 0.40
CA PRO A 178 19.31 -7.38 -0.48
C PRO A 178 18.04 -7.92 0.18
N ARG A 179 18.08 -8.17 1.50
CA ARG A 179 16.93 -8.63 2.27
C ARG A 179 15.91 -7.51 2.49
N TRP A 180 16.36 -6.26 2.60
CA TRP A 180 15.48 -5.10 2.68
C TRP A 180 14.70 -4.90 1.38
N ASP A 181 15.37 -4.98 0.23
CA ASP A 181 14.70 -4.96 -1.07
C ASP A 181 13.76 -6.14 -1.23
N GLY A 182 14.13 -7.31 -0.70
CA GLY A 182 13.25 -8.47 -0.60
C GLY A 182 11.97 -8.18 0.20
N ALA A 183 12.06 -7.48 1.33
CA ALA A 183 10.88 -7.09 2.10
C ALA A 183 10.00 -6.09 1.34
N LEU A 184 10.60 -5.08 0.68
CA LEU A 184 9.88 -4.13 -0.17
C LEU A 184 9.10 -4.84 -1.29
N GLN A 185 9.71 -5.83 -1.95
CA GLN A 185 9.06 -6.59 -3.02
C GLN A 185 8.02 -7.59 -2.53
N ASN A 186 8.31 -8.33 -1.46
CA ASN A 186 7.45 -9.44 -1.03
C ASN A 186 6.30 -8.98 -0.13
N TYR A 187 6.46 -7.85 0.58
CA TYR A 187 5.39 -7.28 1.40
C TYR A 187 4.63 -6.16 0.69
N LEU A 188 5.33 -5.11 0.24
CA LEU A 188 4.68 -3.95 -0.40
C LEU A 188 4.45 -4.14 -1.90
N HIS A 189 5.05 -5.16 -2.52
CA HIS A 189 5.03 -5.34 -3.97
C HIS A 189 5.63 -4.16 -4.72
N CYS A 190 6.68 -3.56 -4.15
CA CYS A 190 7.39 -2.47 -4.78
C CYS A 190 8.02 -2.92 -6.11
N PRO A 191 7.95 -2.08 -7.15
CA PRO A 191 8.69 -2.34 -8.38
C PRO A 191 10.19 -2.37 -8.11
N MET A 192 10.88 -3.24 -8.85
CA MET A 192 12.33 -3.21 -8.96
C MET A 192 12.72 -2.04 -9.85
N ASP A 193 13.74 -1.30 -9.41
CA ASP A 193 14.34 -0.22 -10.20
C ASP A 193 15.17 -0.80 -11.35
#